data_AF-A0A7U4THG8-F1
#
_entry.id   AF-A0A7U4THG8-F1
#
_cell.length_a   1.000
_cell.length_b   1.000
_cell.length_c   1.000
_cell.angle_alpha   90.00
_cell.angle_beta   90.00
_cell.angle_gamma   90.00
#
_symmetry.space_group_name_H-M   'P 1'
#
loop_
_entity.id
_entity.type
_entity.pdbx_description
1 polymer ?
#
loop_
_entity_poly.entity_id
_entity_poly.type
_entity_poly.pdbx_seq_one_letter_code
_entity_poly.pdbx_strand_id
1 'polypeptide(L)'
;MRAFCKIASFLISFLSSFFILHSLSLAYTFSVVSGNLPPGLNLSTDGVISGIPTKAGTYTFKVKVTDSASNEAFKDFTLTVKEQDVQPPSKPSNFTATPGDGQIKLSWINPEDEDLVGILVLYKNNTYPIDYNDDDAILLDNINVTPGAEVSILHLGLQNCNQYYYAAFAYDEAGNYSQAAKAMATPGSNCNVSEVKPMPWLYLLLGE
;
A
#
# COMPACT_ATOMS: atom_id res chain seq x y z
N MET A 1 -3.51 10.45 -0.20
CA MET A 1 -3.77 9.74 1.07
C MET A 1 -3.11 10.50 2.20
N ARG A 2 -3.84 10.76 3.29
CA ARG A 2 -3.35 11.49 4.47
C ARG A 2 -2.66 10.51 5.42
N ALA A 3 -1.34 10.59 5.58
CA ALA A 3 -0.63 9.84 6.60
C ALA A 3 -0.48 10.71 7.86
N PHE A 4 -1.17 10.30 8.92
CA PHE A 4 -1.06 10.86 10.26
C PHE A 4 0.25 10.41 10.91
N CYS A 5 1.14 11.34 11.27
CA CYS A 5 2.26 11.05 12.15
C CYS A 5 1.84 11.33 13.60
N LYS A 6 1.65 10.26 14.39
CA LYS A 6 1.47 10.32 15.84
C LYS A 6 2.83 10.58 16.49
N ILE A 7 3.00 11.73 17.14
CA ILE A 7 4.11 11.94 18.09
C ILE A 7 3.52 11.92 19.50
N ALA A 8 4.09 11.03 20.31
CA ALA A 8 3.69 10.72 21.66
C ALA A 8 3.74 11.97 22.56
N SER A 9 2.62 12.19 23.26
CA SER A 9 2.47 13.21 24.29
C SER A 9 3.11 12.71 25.58
N PHE A 10 4.13 13.42 26.09
CA PHE A 10 4.71 13.16 27.40
C PHE A 10 4.25 14.27 28.35
N LEU A 11 3.22 13.98 29.13
CA LEU A 11 2.73 14.82 30.22
C LEU A 11 3.37 14.35 31.53
N ILE A 12 4.18 15.19 32.15
CA ILE A 12 4.48 15.09 33.59
C ILE A 12 3.74 16.24 34.26
N SER A 13 2.79 15.88 35.13
CA SER A 13 1.97 16.79 35.93
C SER A 13 2.15 16.51 37.42
N PHE A 14 1.70 17.47 38.24
CA PHE A 14 1.58 17.55 39.71
C PHE A 14 2.63 18.46 40.37
N LEU A 15 2.31 19.49 41.17
CA LEU A 15 1.07 20.08 41.71
C LEU A 15 1.36 21.56 42.02
N SER A 16 0.39 22.47 41.89
CA SER A 16 0.24 23.53 42.89
C SER A 16 -1.17 24.09 42.90
N SER A 17 -1.76 24.13 44.10
CA SER A 17 -2.92 24.95 44.41
C SER A 17 -2.58 26.45 44.35
N PHE A 18 -3.63 27.24 44.13
CA PHE A 18 -3.84 28.63 44.60
C PHE A 18 -3.19 29.82 43.85
N PHE A 19 -4.05 30.52 43.06
CA PHE A 19 -4.33 31.99 43.00
C PHE A 19 -3.20 32.94 43.48
N ILE A 20 -2.73 34.03 42.83
CA ILE A 20 -3.22 35.00 41.81
C ILE A 20 -1.97 35.71 41.22
N LEU A 21 -2.06 36.28 40.00
CA LEU A 21 -1.69 37.67 39.60
C LEU A 21 -1.02 37.73 38.21
N HIS A 22 -1.77 38.26 37.23
CA HIS A 22 -1.41 38.46 35.82
C HIS A 22 -1.19 37.17 35.03
N SER A 23 -1.87 37.03 33.89
CA SER A 23 -1.58 36.00 32.90
C SER A 23 -0.17 36.21 32.33
N LEU A 24 0.86 35.78 33.06
CA LEU A 24 2.21 35.58 32.51
C LEU A 24 2.13 34.38 31.58
N SER A 25 1.65 34.62 30.37
CA SER A 25 2.05 33.79 29.24
C SER A 25 3.57 33.84 29.21
N LEU A 26 4.23 32.76 29.64
CA LEU A 26 5.65 32.52 29.37
C LEU A 26 5.79 32.42 27.85
N ALA A 27 5.93 33.57 27.20
CA ALA A 27 6.06 33.65 25.76
C ALA A 27 7.48 33.22 25.40
N TYR A 28 7.60 32.01 24.87
CA TYR A 28 8.80 31.56 24.21
C TYR A 28 8.71 31.90 22.73
N THR A 29 9.74 32.53 22.20
CA THR A 29 9.85 32.82 20.77
C THR A 29 10.99 32.04 20.17
N PHE A 30 10.71 31.35 19.06
CA PHE A 30 11.65 30.47 18.38
C PHE A 30 12.08 31.07 17.04
N SER A 31 13.36 30.92 16.70
CA SER A 31 13.89 31.28 15.38
C SER A 31 15.09 30.44 14.97
N VAL A 32 15.32 30.30 13.66
CA VAL A 32 16.55 29.69 13.13
C VAL A 32 17.63 30.77 13.04
N VAL A 33 18.78 30.54 13.66
CA VAL A 33 19.88 31.52 13.71
C VAL A 33 21.08 31.15 12.83
N SER A 34 21.20 29.89 12.44
CA SER A 34 22.20 29.44 11.46
C SER A 34 21.78 28.13 10.79
N GLY A 35 22.28 27.89 9.58
CA GLY A 35 21.84 26.77 8.75
C GLY A 35 20.45 27.01 8.16
N ASN A 36 19.89 25.97 7.56
CA ASN A 36 18.58 26.06 6.90
C ASN A 36 17.74 24.84 7.24
N LEU A 37 16.44 25.05 7.40
CA LEU A 37 15.48 23.96 7.31
C LEU A 37 15.49 23.38 5.89
N PRO A 38 15.05 22.11 5.70
CA PRO A 38 14.74 21.61 4.37
C PRO A 38 13.82 22.56 3.60
N PRO A 39 14.04 22.80 2.31
CA PRO A 39 13.14 23.60 1.48
C PRO A 39 11.69 23.11 1.61
N GLY A 40 10.75 24.04 1.80
CA GLY A 40 9.34 23.73 2.02
C GLY A 40 8.92 23.56 3.49
N LEU A 41 9.87 23.54 4.42
CA LEU A 41 9.61 23.61 5.86
C LEU A 41 9.82 25.02 6.42
N ASN A 42 9.01 25.39 7.42
CA ASN A 42 9.09 26.64 8.15
C ASN A 42 8.99 26.40 9.66
N LEU A 43 9.74 27.16 10.45
CA LEU A 43 9.61 27.21 11.91
C LEU A 43 8.78 28.44 12.29
N SER A 44 7.66 28.23 12.99
CA SER A 44 6.86 29.32 13.57
C SER A 44 7.54 29.90 14.82
N THR A 45 7.16 31.11 15.19
CA THR A 45 7.61 31.75 16.43
C THR A 45 7.22 30.97 17.68
N ASP A 46 6.19 30.12 17.61
CA ASP A 46 5.73 29.28 18.71
C ASP A 46 6.47 27.93 18.77
N GLY A 47 7.47 27.72 17.91
CA GLY A 47 8.31 26.52 17.92
C GLY A 47 7.79 25.37 17.06
N VAL A 48 6.79 25.59 16.22
CA VAL A 48 6.22 24.54 15.36
C VAL A 48 6.92 24.52 14.01
N ILE A 49 7.51 23.37 13.65
CA ILE A 49 7.98 23.13 12.28
C ILE A 49 6.83 22.56 11.46
N SER A 50 6.52 23.18 10.33
CA SER A 50 5.41 22.77 9.44
C SER A 50 5.76 22.97 7.97
N GLY A 51 5.02 22.30 7.09
CA GLY A 51 5.24 22.28 5.65
C GLY A 51 5.52 20.88 5.11
N ILE A 52 5.89 20.80 3.83
CA ILE A 52 6.27 19.55 3.17
C ILE A 52 7.67 19.76 2.59
N PRO A 53 8.67 18.96 2.99
CA PRO A 53 10.01 19.09 2.44
C PRO A 53 10.01 18.70 0.95
N THR A 54 10.66 19.49 0.10
CA THR A 54 10.65 19.29 -1.37
C THR A 54 11.96 18.76 -1.93
N LYS A 55 13.00 18.64 -1.09
CA LYS A 55 14.32 18.18 -1.51
C LYS A 55 14.93 17.30 -0.43
N ALA A 56 15.43 16.14 -0.84
CA ALA A 56 16.18 15.28 0.06
C ALA A 56 17.54 15.87 0.41
N GLY A 57 18.07 15.44 1.54
CA GLY A 57 19.35 15.88 2.04
C GLY A 57 19.39 15.87 3.55
N THR A 58 20.59 16.09 4.08
CA THR A 58 20.78 16.32 5.51
C THR A 58 20.94 17.81 5.76
N TYR A 59 20.08 18.33 6.63
CA TYR A 59 19.96 19.74 6.97
C TYR A 59 20.31 19.93 8.43
N THR A 60 21.39 20.66 8.69
CA THR A 60 21.80 21.04 10.04
C THR A 60 21.47 22.50 10.26
N PHE A 61 20.73 22.79 11.33
CA PHE A 61 20.32 24.15 11.68
C PHE A 61 20.33 24.35 13.20
N LYS A 62 20.57 25.59 13.62
CA LYS A 62 20.56 25.99 15.02
C LYS A 62 19.29 26.79 15.30
N VAL A 63 18.51 26.34 16.28
CA VAL A 63 17.33 27.05 16.78
C VAL A 63 17.71 27.83 18.03
N LYS A 64 17.25 29.07 18.08
CA LYS A 64 17.24 29.92 19.27
C LYS A 64 15.84 29.91 19.87
N VAL A 65 15.75 29.80 21.18
CA VAL A 65 14.55 30.12 21.96
C VAL A 65 14.84 31.32 22.86
N THR A 66 13.93 32.27 22.90
CA THR A 66 14.00 33.46 23.77
C THR A 66 12.76 33.50 24.66
N ASP A 67 12.95 33.64 25.97
CA ASP A 67 11.85 33.79 26.92
C ASP A 67 11.40 35.26 27.10
N SER A 68 10.35 35.48 27.88
CA SER A 68 9.81 36.83 28.14
C SER A 68 10.77 37.75 28.92
N ALA A 69 11.79 37.20 29.57
CA ALA A 69 12.83 37.93 30.28
C ALA A 69 14.07 38.20 29.39
N SER A 70 13.98 37.91 28.08
CA SER A 70 15.06 38.01 27.11
C SER A 70 16.23 37.05 27.36
N ASN A 71 16.04 35.99 28.14
CA ASN A 71 17.03 34.93 28.23
C ASN A 71 17.00 34.10 26.95
N GLU A 72 18.17 33.70 26.47
CA GLU A 72 18.31 32.93 25.23
C GLU A 72 18.91 31.54 25.50
N ALA A 73 18.42 30.54 24.77
CA ALA A 73 19.04 29.23 24.68
C ALA A 73 19.13 28.78 23.22
N PHE A 74 20.15 27.96 22.92
CA PHE A 74 20.46 27.51 21.56
C PHE A 74 20.56 26.00 21.50
N LYS A 75 20.08 25.41 20.40
CA LYS A 75 20.20 23.99 20.15
C LYS A 75 20.43 23.71 18.67
N ASP A 76 21.42 22.86 18.39
CA ASP A 76 21.66 22.33 17.05
C ASP A 76 20.76 21.11 16.80
N PHE A 77 20.19 21.07 15.60
CA PHE A 77 19.36 19.98 15.09
C PHE A 77 19.89 19.52 13.75
N THR A 78 19.77 18.21 13.52
CA THR A 78 20.06 17.58 12.22
C THR A 78 18.79 16.87 11.77
N LEU A 79 18.30 17.22 10.58
CA LEU A 79 17.14 16.61 9.95
C LEU A 79 17.57 15.98 8.62
N THR A 80 17.30 14.69 8.46
CA THR A 80 17.55 13.99 7.20
C THR A 80 16.23 13.78 6.48
N VAL A 81 16.09 14.38 5.31
CA VAL A 81 15.01 14.13 4.36
C VAL A 81 15.51 13.10 3.37
N LYS A 82 14.79 11.98 3.24
CA LYS A 82 15.07 10.96 2.22
C LYS A 82 14.39 11.36 0.92
N GLU A 83 14.95 10.91 -0.20
CA GLU A 83 14.24 11.01 -1.49
C GLU A 83 12.95 10.20 -1.39
N GLN A 84 11.90 10.69 -2.05
CA GLN A 84 10.68 9.92 -2.19
C GLN A 84 10.94 8.83 -3.22
N ASP A 85 10.74 7.58 -2.82
CA ASP A 85 10.75 6.48 -3.75
C ASP A 85 9.46 6.49 -4.59
N VAL A 86 9.66 6.40 -5.90
CA VAL A 86 8.63 6.44 -6.94
C VAL A 86 8.78 5.26 -7.92
N GLN A 87 9.74 4.38 -7.68
CA GLN A 87 10.00 3.25 -8.56
C GLN A 87 9.20 2.05 -8.05
N PRO A 88 8.24 1.53 -8.82
CA PRO A 88 7.52 0.34 -8.40
C PRO A 88 8.40 -0.91 -8.50
N PRO A 89 8.09 -1.96 -7.70
CA PRO A 89 8.67 -3.28 -7.88
C PRO A 89 8.39 -3.85 -9.27
N SER A 90 9.16 -4.87 -9.64
CA SER A 90 8.81 -5.72 -10.79
C SER A 90 7.47 -6.43 -10.54
N LYS A 91 6.76 -6.81 -11.60
CA LYS A 91 5.52 -7.58 -11.46
C LYS A 91 5.82 -9.03 -11.06
N PRO A 92 4.88 -9.75 -10.40
CA PRO A 92 5.01 -11.18 -10.16
C PRO A 92 5.29 -11.95 -11.46
N SER A 93 6.26 -12.87 -11.42
CA SER A 93 6.62 -13.69 -12.57
C SER A 93 5.97 -15.07 -12.48
N ASN A 94 5.83 -15.76 -13.62
CA ASN A 94 5.15 -17.07 -13.71
C ASN A 94 3.75 -17.09 -13.07
N PHE A 95 3.04 -15.96 -13.12
CA PHE A 95 1.68 -15.87 -12.59
C PHE A 95 0.73 -16.74 -13.44
N THR A 96 0.23 -17.80 -12.83
CA THR A 96 -0.58 -18.84 -13.48
C THR A 96 -1.86 -19.10 -12.69
N ALA A 97 -2.89 -19.54 -13.40
CA ALA A 97 -4.17 -19.96 -12.84
C ALA A 97 -4.47 -21.40 -13.28
N THR A 98 -4.46 -22.33 -12.33
CA THR A 98 -4.73 -23.75 -12.57
C THR A 98 -6.15 -24.08 -12.10
N PRO A 99 -7.07 -24.46 -13.00
CA PRO A 99 -8.44 -24.77 -12.62
C PRO A 99 -8.54 -26.13 -11.91
N GLY A 100 -9.44 -26.19 -10.92
CA GLY A 100 -9.97 -27.41 -10.33
C GLY A 100 -11.50 -27.37 -10.28
N ASP A 101 -12.11 -28.39 -9.71
CA ASP A 101 -13.57 -28.40 -9.51
C ASP A 101 -13.97 -27.40 -8.41
N GLY A 102 -14.76 -26.39 -8.77
CA GLY A 102 -15.19 -25.31 -7.86
C GLY A 102 -14.07 -24.40 -7.34
N GLN A 103 -12.89 -24.44 -7.95
CA GLN A 103 -11.71 -23.74 -7.44
C GLN A 103 -10.69 -23.39 -8.52
N ILE A 104 -9.86 -22.38 -8.25
CA ILE A 104 -8.71 -22.01 -9.08
C ILE A 104 -7.50 -21.81 -8.15
N LYS A 105 -6.41 -22.54 -8.42
CA LYS A 105 -5.12 -22.33 -7.74
C LYS A 105 -4.32 -21.30 -8.51
N LEU A 106 -3.92 -20.22 -7.85
CA LEU A 106 -3.00 -19.23 -8.38
C LEU A 106 -1.59 -19.52 -7.88
N SER A 107 -0.60 -19.43 -8.76
CA SER A 107 0.81 -19.64 -8.44
C SER A 107 1.68 -18.59 -9.14
N TRP A 108 2.73 -18.11 -8.47
CA TRP A 108 3.71 -17.17 -9.01
C TRP A 108 5.02 -17.19 -8.24
N ILE A 109 6.00 -16.45 -8.76
CA ILE A 109 7.25 -16.11 -8.08
C ILE A 109 7.24 -14.62 -7.78
N ASN A 110 7.51 -14.27 -6.52
CA ASN A 110 7.59 -12.88 -6.09
C ASN A 110 8.75 -12.15 -6.78
N PRO A 111 8.62 -10.84 -7.01
CA PRO A 111 9.74 -10.01 -7.44
C PRO A 111 10.94 -10.11 -6.50
N GLU A 112 12.14 -9.87 -7.02
CA GLU A 112 13.38 -9.88 -6.22
C GLU A 112 13.75 -8.47 -5.70
N ASP A 113 12.91 -7.47 -5.96
CA ASP A 113 13.09 -6.10 -5.48
C ASP A 113 13.25 -6.07 -3.94
N GLU A 114 14.28 -5.39 -3.45
CA GLU A 114 14.68 -5.41 -2.03
C GLU A 114 13.65 -4.76 -1.10
N ASP A 115 12.87 -3.82 -1.64
CA ASP A 115 11.84 -3.05 -0.96
C ASP A 115 10.42 -3.63 -1.13
N LEU A 116 10.31 -4.81 -1.76
CA LEU A 116 9.03 -5.50 -1.91
C LEU A 116 8.41 -5.77 -0.54
N VAL A 117 7.17 -5.33 -0.37
CA VAL A 117 6.38 -5.56 0.85
C VAL A 117 5.35 -6.66 0.63
N GLY A 118 4.61 -6.62 -0.49
CA GLY A 118 3.48 -7.52 -0.66
C GLY A 118 2.96 -7.66 -2.08
N ILE A 119 2.03 -8.60 -2.24
CA ILE A 119 1.29 -8.85 -3.48
C ILE A 119 -0.20 -8.65 -3.22
N LEU A 120 -0.79 -7.73 -3.98
CA LEU A 120 -2.24 -7.53 -4.08
C LEU A 120 -2.78 -8.39 -5.23
N VAL A 121 -3.75 -9.25 -4.94
CA VAL A 121 -4.42 -10.09 -5.95
C VAL A 121 -5.87 -9.67 -6.07
N LEU A 122 -6.26 -9.24 -7.27
CA LEU A 122 -7.61 -8.84 -7.62
C LEU A 122 -8.20 -9.80 -8.66
N TYR A 123 -9.52 -9.91 -8.71
CA TYR A 123 -10.20 -10.65 -9.75
C TYR A 123 -11.52 -10.02 -10.20
N LYS A 124 -11.93 -10.39 -11.41
CA LYS A 124 -13.19 -10.00 -12.06
C LYS A 124 -13.72 -11.18 -12.88
N ASN A 125 -15.00 -11.14 -13.23
CA ASN A 125 -15.71 -12.24 -13.91
C ASN A 125 -15.83 -12.04 -15.44
N ASN A 126 -15.32 -10.94 -15.99
CA ASN A 126 -15.56 -10.54 -17.38
C ASN A 126 -14.32 -9.99 -18.09
N THR A 127 -13.42 -9.31 -17.38
CA THR A 127 -12.19 -8.74 -17.92
C THR A 127 -11.09 -8.80 -16.87
N TYR A 128 -9.82 -8.61 -17.26
CA TYR A 128 -8.76 -8.39 -16.28
C TYR A 128 -9.00 -7.11 -15.47
N PRO A 129 -8.67 -7.10 -14.17
CA PRO A 129 -8.47 -5.86 -13.45
C PRO A 129 -7.46 -4.95 -14.17
N ILE A 130 -7.75 -3.65 -14.21
CA ILE A 130 -6.97 -2.66 -14.97
C ILE A 130 -5.70 -2.29 -14.21
N ASP A 131 -5.86 -1.94 -12.94
CA ASP A 131 -4.81 -1.51 -12.01
C ASP A 131 -5.14 -1.96 -10.58
N TYR A 132 -4.30 -1.55 -9.63
CA TYR A 132 -4.41 -1.92 -8.22
C TYR A 132 -5.62 -1.28 -7.52
N ASN A 133 -6.24 -0.27 -8.12
CA ASN A 133 -7.36 0.51 -7.59
C ASN A 133 -8.58 0.48 -8.53
N ASP A 134 -8.74 -0.61 -9.28
CA ASP A 134 -9.91 -0.87 -10.12
C ASP A 134 -11.13 -1.05 -9.22
N ASP A 135 -11.99 -0.03 -9.16
CA ASP A 135 -13.18 0.03 -8.29
C ASP A 135 -14.16 -1.14 -8.52
N ASP A 136 -14.15 -1.73 -9.73
CA ASP A 136 -15.02 -2.86 -10.10
C ASP A 136 -14.35 -4.22 -9.84
N ALA A 137 -13.09 -4.24 -9.38
CA ALA A 137 -12.37 -5.47 -9.06
C ALA A 137 -12.64 -5.92 -7.62
N ILE A 138 -12.67 -7.24 -7.43
CA ILE A 138 -12.85 -7.83 -6.10
C ILE A 138 -11.47 -8.21 -5.56
N LEU A 139 -11.19 -7.78 -4.33
CA LEU A 139 -10.00 -8.21 -3.59
C LEU A 139 -10.08 -9.71 -3.31
N LEU A 140 -9.14 -10.48 -3.87
CA LEU A 140 -8.96 -11.87 -3.48
C LEU A 140 -8.07 -11.97 -2.25
N ASP A 141 -6.89 -11.34 -2.32
CA ASP A 141 -5.91 -11.40 -1.25
C ASP A 141 -4.96 -10.19 -1.27
N ASN A 142 -4.39 -9.86 -0.12
CA ASN A 142 -3.35 -8.85 0.03
C ASN A 142 -2.33 -9.35 1.05
N ILE A 143 -1.23 -9.92 0.55
CA ILE A 143 -0.28 -10.67 1.37
C ILE A 143 1.06 -9.97 1.44
N ASN A 144 1.64 -9.91 2.63
CA ASN A 144 3.06 -9.59 2.77
C ASN A 144 3.88 -10.80 2.35
N VAL A 145 4.98 -10.57 1.63
CA VAL A 145 5.75 -11.66 1.02
C VAL A 145 7.26 -11.47 1.18
N THR A 146 7.98 -12.56 0.94
CA THR A 146 9.45 -12.55 0.83
C THR A 146 9.86 -12.41 -0.63
N PRO A 147 10.81 -11.53 -0.98
CA PRO A 147 11.35 -11.42 -2.34
C PRO A 147 11.84 -12.75 -2.91
N GLY A 148 11.60 -12.99 -4.19
CA GLY A 148 12.00 -14.20 -4.92
C GLY A 148 11.30 -15.51 -4.52
N ALA A 149 10.45 -15.50 -3.49
CA ALA A 149 9.77 -16.71 -3.05
C ALA A 149 8.68 -17.17 -4.03
N GLU A 150 8.53 -18.47 -4.18
CA GLU A 150 7.37 -19.06 -4.85
C GLU A 150 6.16 -19.06 -3.91
N VAL A 151 5.02 -18.60 -4.42
CA VAL A 151 3.78 -18.50 -3.64
C VAL A 151 2.65 -19.16 -4.41
N SER A 152 1.72 -19.77 -3.68
CA SER A 152 0.44 -20.21 -4.25
C SER A 152 -0.71 -20.02 -3.29
N ILE A 153 -1.85 -19.57 -3.82
CA ILE A 153 -3.12 -19.41 -3.08
C ILE A 153 -4.24 -20.14 -3.81
N LEU A 154 -5.34 -20.43 -3.10
CA LEU A 154 -6.48 -21.14 -3.63
C LEU A 154 -7.75 -20.29 -3.52
N HIS A 155 -8.37 -20.00 -4.67
CA HIS A 155 -9.69 -19.38 -4.72
C HIS A 155 -10.75 -20.48 -4.78
N LEU A 156 -11.53 -20.60 -3.71
CA LEU A 156 -12.56 -21.64 -3.51
C LEU A 156 -13.97 -21.11 -3.77
N GLY A 157 -14.93 -22.03 -3.91
CA GLY A 157 -16.36 -21.69 -3.99
C GLY A 157 -16.78 -21.09 -5.32
N LEU A 158 -15.99 -21.32 -6.38
CA LEU A 158 -16.24 -20.78 -7.70
C LEU A 158 -17.31 -21.59 -8.42
N GLN A 159 -18.14 -20.89 -9.20
CA GLN A 159 -19.03 -21.55 -10.14
C GLN A 159 -18.23 -22.08 -11.32
N ASN A 160 -18.30 -23.39 -11.55
CA ASN A 160 -17.71 -24.02 -12.73
C ASN A 160 -18.24 -23.41 -14.02
N CYS A 161 -17.41 -23.46 -15.06
CA CYS A 161 -17.75 -23.01 -16.41
C CYS A 161 -17.95 -21.50 -16.58
N ASN A 162 -17.75 -20.73 -15.53
CA ASN A 162 -17.54 -19.28 -15.61
C ASN A 162 -16.05 -18.98 -15.68
N GLN A 163 -15.64 -18.08 -16.58
CA GLN A 163 -14.24 -17.64 -16.67
C GLN A 163 -13.99 -16.54 -15.64
N TYR A 164 -12.88 -16.66 -14.90
CA TYR A 164 -12.42 -15.67 -13.93
C TYR A 164 -11.08 -15.11 -14.39
N TYR A 165 -10.93 -13.80 -14.27
CA TYR A 165 -9.76 -13.04 -14.70
C TYR A 165 -9.06 -12.46 -13.48
N TYR A 166 -7.78 -12.75 -13.33
CA TYR A 166 -6.97 -12.37 -12.19
C TYR A 166 -5.87 -11.40 -12.61
N ALA A 167 -5.58 -10.45 -11.72
CA ALA A 167 -4.39 -9.62 -11.80
C ALA A 167 -3.68 -9.60 -10.44
N ALA A 168 -2.36 -9.77 -10.44
CA ALA A 168 -1.52 -9.60 -9.27
C ALA A 168 -0.59 -8.37 -9.46
N PHE A 169 -0.49 -7.57 -8.41
CA PHE A 169 0.32 -6.35 -8.34
C PHE A 169 1.26 -6.46 -7.15
N ALA A 170 2.55 -6.33 -7.38
CA ALA A 170 3.52 -6.17 -6.30
C ALA A 170 3.52 -4.72 -5.81
N TYR A 171 3.79 -4.51 -4.52
CA TYR A 171 3.96 -3.16 -3.96
C TYR A 171 5.09 -3.09 -2.93
N ASP A 172 5.70 -1.92 -2.84
CA ASP A 172 6.83 -1.60 -1.97
C ASP A 172 6.41 -0.88 -0.67
N GLU A 173 7.41 -0.50 0.14
CA GLU A 173 7.20 0.27 1.38
C GLU A 173 6.74 1.72 1.13
N ALA A 174 7.03 2.28 -0.05
CA ALA A 174 6.61 3.62 -0.45
C ALA A 174 5.16 3.65 -1.00
N GLY A 175 4.57 2.48 -1.26
CA GLY A 175 3.23 2.32 -1.81
C GLY A 175 3.17 2.46 -3.33
N ASN A 176 4.28 2.26 -4.05
CA ASN A 176 4.24 2.14 -5.50
C ASN A 176 3.83 0.71 -5.88
N TYR A 177 3.08 0.59 -6.98
CA TYR A 177 2.54 -0.69 -7.45
C TYR A 177 3.12 -1.05 -8.82
N SER A 178 3.46 -2.33 -8.99
CA SER A 178 3.92 -2.88 -10.26
C SER A 178 2.83 -2.81 -11.33
N GLN A 179 3.22 -3.08 -12.57
CA GLN A 179 2.24 -3.47 -13.59
C GLN A 179 1.56 -4.80 -13.21
N ALA A 180 0.38 -5.06 -13.79
CA ALA A 180 -0.35 -6.31 -13.55
C ALA A 180 0.38 -7.54 -14.15
N ALA A 181 0.55 -8.58 -13.34
CA ALA A 181 0.69 -9.95 -13.81
C ALA A 181 -0.70 -10.57 -13.97
N LYS A 182 -1.00 -11.16 -15.14
CA LYS A 182 -2.38 -11.54 -15.51
C LYS A 182 -2.49 -13.02 -15.79
N ALA A 183 -3.55 -13.64 -15.29
CA ALA A 183 -3.92 -15.02 -15.59
C ALA A 183 -5.44 -15.16 -15.54
N MET A 184 -5.99 -16.13 -16.28
CA MET A 184 -7.40 -16.45 -16.24
C MET A 184 -7.58 -17.96 -16.26
N ALA A 185 -8.66 -18.43 -15.65
CA ALA A 185 -9.03 -19.83 -15.71
C ALA A 185 -10.55 -19.99 -15.58
N THR A 186 -11.03 -21.14 -16.03
CA THR A 186 -12.43 -21.55 -15.93
C THR A 186 -12.46 -22.82 -15.08
N PRO A 187 -13.06 -22.83 -13.88
CA PRO A 187 -13.08 -24.00 -13.02
C PRO A 187 -14.03 -25.07 -13.57
N GLY A 188 -13.77 -26.32 -13.19
CA GLY A 188 -14.49 -27.50 -13.67
C GLY A 188 -13.88 -28.12 -14.94
N SER A 189 -14.06 -29.43 -15.10
CA SER A 189 -13.50 -30.23 -16.19
C SER A 189 -14.46 -30.45 -17.38
N ASN A 190 -15.74 -30.14 -17.23
CA ASN A 190 -16.81 -30.53 -18.16
C ASN A 190 -17.55 -29.34 -18.81
N CYS A 191 -16.85 -28.22 -19.04
CA CYS A 191 -17.47 -27.00 -19.57
C CYS A 191 -17.79 -27.03 -21.07
N ASN A 192 -17.70 -28.22 -21.69
CA ASN A 192 -17.98 -28.49 -23.10
C ASN A 192 -18.78 -29.80 -23.30
N VAL A 193 -19.72 -30.14 -22.42
CA VAL A 193 -20.73 -31.16 -22.77
C VAL A 193 -22.04 -30.48 -23.16
N SER A 194 -22.09 -30.05 -24.42
CA SER A 194 -23.35 -30.19 -25.15
C SER A 194 -23.67 -31.68 -25.15
N GLU A 195 -24.45 -32.15 -24.17
CA GLU A 195 -25.09 -33.46 -24.23
C GLU A 195 -25.99 -33.45 -25.47
N VAL A 196 -25.45 -33.87 -26.61
CA VAL A 196 -26.26 -34.42 -27.68
C VAL A 196 -26.80 -35.71 -27.11
N LYS A 197 -27.95 -35.64 -26.44
CA LYS A 197 -28.69 -36.82 -25.96
C LYS A 197 -28.84 -37.74 -27.18
N PRO A 198 -28.24 -38.94 -27.22
CA PRO A 198 -28.47 -39.85 -28.33
C PRO A 198 -29.96 -40.18 -28.33
N MET A 199 -30.68 -39.73 -29.36
CA MET A 199 -32.07 -40.12 -29.59
C MET A 199 -32.14 -41.65 -29.64
N PRO A 200 -32.96 -42.32 -28.82
CA PRO A 200 -33.06 -43.77 -28.87
C PRO A 200 -33.80 -44.20 -30.13
N TRP A 201 -33.10 -44.93 -31.01
CA TRP A 201 -33.58 -45.99 -31.90
C TRP A 201 -34.90 -45.74 -32.68
N LEU A 202 -34.79 -45.42 -33.97
CA LEU A 202 -35.82 -45.82 -34.94
C LEU A 202 -35.15 -46.62 -36.08
N TYR A 203 -35.07 -47.93 -35.85
CA TYR A 203 -35.01 -48.91 -36.94
C TYR A 203 -36.39 -48.91 -37.62
N LEU A 204 -36.45 -48.57 -38.90
CA LEU A 204 -37.56 -48.98 -39.75
C LEU A 204 -36.98 -49.41 -41.10
N LEU A 205 -36.82 -50.74 -41.19
CA LEU A 205 -36.80 -51.50 -42.42
C LEU A 205 -37.95 -51.03 -43.32
N LEU A 206 -37.65 -50.72 -44.58
CA LEU A 206 -38.43 -51.24 -45.70
C LEU A 206 -37.45 -51.47 -46.85
N GLY A 207 -37.23 -52.74 -47.16
CA GLY A 207 -36.99 -53.14 -48.54
C GLY A 207 -38.35 -53.26 -49.22
N GLU A 208 -38.44 -52.77 -50.45
CA GLU A 208 -38.76 -53.53 -51.66
C GLU A 208 -38.02 -52.87 -52.83
#